data_AF-A0A8E2EY92-F1
#
_entry.id   AF-A0A8E2EY92-F1
#
_cell.length_a   1.000
_cell.length_b   1.000
_cell.length_c   1.000
_cell.angle_alpha   90.00
_cell.angle_beta   90.00
_cell.angle_gamma   90.00
#
_symmetry.space_group_name_H-M   'P 1'
#
loop_
_entity.id
_entity.type
_entity.pdbx_description
1 polymer ?
#
loop_
_entity_poly.entity_id
_entity_poly.type
_entity_poly.pdbx_seq_one_letter_code
_entity_poly.pdbx_strand_id
1 'polypeptide(L)' 'MKSGYHRDEIAAREKVIAFEMEGAGVWDNFSTIVIKGVCDYADSHKNKMWQRYAAATAAPCMKAFLE' A
#
# COMPACT_ATOMS: atom_id res chain seq x y z
N MET A 1 -9.83 -0.05 -4.60
CA MET A 1 -10.73 -0.26 -5.75
C MET A 1 -12.16 -0.11 -5.23
N LYS A 2 -13.22 -0.49 -5.96
CA LYS A 2 -14.61 -0.46 -5.43
C LYS A 2 -15.24 -1.86 -5.31
N SER A 3 -14.47 -2.92 -5.50
CA SER A 3 -14.94 -4.30 -5.50
C SER A 3 -13.85 -5.22 -4.95
N GLY A 4 -14.20 -6.03 -3.95
CA GLY A 4 -13.32 -7.08 -3.42
C GLY A 4 -13.06 -8.18 -4.45
N TYR A 5 -14.06 -8.51 -5.28
CA TYR A 5 -13.92 -9.51 -6.35
C TYR A 5 -12.82 -9.11 -7.36
N HIS A 6 -12.85 -7.88 -7.88
CA HIS A 6 -11.79 -7.41 -8.79
C HIS A 6 -10.42 -7.34 -8.09
N ARG A 7 -10.40 -6.99 -6.80
CA ARG A 7 -9.18 -6.97 -5.99
C ARG A 7 -8.57 -8.37 -5.91
N ASP A 8 -9.37 -9.38 -5.61
CA ASP A 8 -8.94 -10.78 -5.50
C ASP A 8 -8.51 -11.35 -6.86
N GLU A 9 -9.24 -11.05 -7.94
CA GLU A 9 -8.89 -11.46 -9.30
C GLU A 9 -7.51 -10.93 -9.72
N ILE A 10 -7.24 -9.63 -9.51
CA ILE A 10 -5.94 -9.03 -9.83
C ILE A 10 -4.85 -9.58 -8.91
N ALA A 11 -5.12 -9.73 -7.61
CA ALA A 11 -4.16 -10.31 -6.67
C ALA A 11 -3.74 -11.73 -7.08
N ALA A 12 -4.70 -12.57 -7.49
CA ALA A 12 -4.41 -13.91 -7.94
C ALA A 12 -3.65 -13.94 -9.28
N ARG A 13 -4.06 -13.10 -10.25
CA ARG A 13 -3.45 -13.06 -11.59
C ARG A 13 -2.04 -12.50 -11.58
N GLU A 14 -1.85 -11.34 -10.95
CA GLU A 14 -0.57 -10.61 -10.94
C GLU A 14 0.33 -11.03 -9.78
N LYS A 15 -0.16 -11.89 -8.88
CA LYS A 15 0.54 -12.33 -7.65
C LYS A 15 0.97 -11.15 -6.77
N VAL A 16 0.15 -10.09 -6.75
CA VAL A 16 0.39 -8.89 -5.93
C VAL A 16 -0.21 -9.05 -4.53
N ILE A 17 0.43 -8.43 -3.54
CA ILE A 17 0.02 -8.51 -2.13
C ILE A 17 -0.61 -7.21 -1.60
N ALA A 18 -0.53 -6.12 -2.36
CA ALA A 18 -1.04 -4.81 -1.96
C ALA A 18 -1.34 -3.93 -3.18
N PHE A 19 -2.16 -2.89 -2.97
CA PHE A 19 -2.55 -1.91 -3.98
C PHE A 19 -2.29 -0.50 -3.46
N GLU A 20 -1.76 0.37 -4.31
CA GLU A 20 -1.30 1.74 -3.99
C GLU A 20 -1.21 2.57 -5.30
N MET A 21 -0.83 3.84 -5.25
CA MET A 21 -0.83 4.69 -6.46
C MET A 21 0.47 5.47 -6.72
N GLU A 22 1.34 5.65 -5.73
CA GLU A 22 2.44 6.62 -5.79
C GLU A 22 3.82 5.97 -5.94
N GLY A 23 4.03 4.79 -5.36
CA GLY A 23 5.30 4.07 -5.33
C GLY A 23 5.80 3.74 -6.73
N ALA A 24 4.88 3.34 -7.61
CA ALA A 24 5.22 3.07 -9.00
C ALA A 24 5.75 4.29 -9.78
N GLY A 25 5.42 5.53 -9.37
CA GLY A 25 5.99 6.72 -10.01
C GLY A 25 7.43 7.02 -9.57
N VAL A 26 7.77 6.63 -8.33
CA VAL A 26 9.08 6.95 -7.73
C VAL A 26 10.15 5.95 -8.16
N TRP A 27 9.84 4.66 -8.17
CA TRP A 27 10.81 3.59 -8.43
C TRP A 27 11.37 3.57 -9.87
N ASP A 28 10.71 4.23 -10.81
CA ASP A 28 11.10 4.30 -12.23
C ASP A 28 12.23 5.32 -12.42
N ASN A 29 12.35 6.27 -11.48
CA ASN A 29 13.30 7.38 -11.54
C ASN A 29 14.40 7.27 -10.48
N PHE A 30 14.15 6.56 -9.38
CA PHE A 30 15.07 6.46 -8.25
C PHE A 30 15.16 5.03 -7.71
N SER A 31 16.36 4.62 -7.29
CA SER A 31 16.53 3.38 -6.51
C SER A 31 15.74 3.49 -5.20
N THR A 32 14.67 2.70 -5.10
CA THR A 32 13.62 2.90 -4.09
C THR A 32 13.30 1.61 -3.36
N ILE A 33 13.12 1.72 -2.04
CA ILE A 33 12.46 0.71 -1.22
C ILE A 33 11.16 1.33 -0.68
N VAL A 34 10.06 0.59 -0.79
CA VAL A 34 8.74 1.08 -0.43
C VAL A 34 8.33 0.48 0.92
N ILE A 35 8.15 1.33 1.94
CA ILE A 35 7.66 0.96 3.27
C ILE A 35 6.26 1.56 3.47
N LYS A 36 5.26 0.71 3.71
CA LYS A 36 3.84 1.10 3.75
C LYS A 36 3.09 0.42 4.89
N GLY A 37 2.11 1.13 5.43
CA GLY A 37 1.09 0.58 6.34
C GLY A 37 -0.22 0.37 5.60
N VAL A 38 -0.96 -0.69 5.95
CA VAL A 38 -2.27 -0.99 5.36
C VAL A 38 -3.34 -0.10 6.01
N CYS A 39 -4.12 0.63 5.20
CA CYS A 39 -5.21 1.50 5.68
C CYS A 39 -6.61 1.09 5.18
N ASP A 40 -6.71 0.17 4.21
CA ASP A 40 -7.99 -0.37 3.74
C ASP A 40 -7.78 -1.71 3.03
N TYR A 41 -8.89 -2.40 2.71
CA TYR A 41 -8.88 -3.70 2.04
C TYR A 41 -8.84 -3.61 0.51
N ALA A 42 -8.68 -2.41 -0.05
CA ALA A 42 -8.78 -2.11 -1.47
C ALA A 42 -10.12 -2.50 -2.13
N ASP A 43 -11.22 -2.60 -1.38
CA ASP A 43 -12.55 -2.98 -1.83
C ASP A 43 -13.56 -1.81 -1.73
N SER A 44 -14.86 -2.12 -1.77
CA SER A 44 -15.95 -1.16 -1.63
C SER A 44 -15.98 -0.42 -0.28
N HIS A 45 -15.33 -0.94 0.75
CA HIS A 45 -15.31 -0.35 2.10
C HIS A 45 -14.18 0.66 2.29
N LYS A 46 -13.42 0.97 1.22
CA LYS A 46 -12.35 1.97 1.24
C LYS A 46 -12.81 3.28 1.86
N ASN A 47 -12.11 3.71 2.89
CA ASN A 47 -12.34 4.98 3.58
C ASN A 47 -11.00 5.57 4.05
N LYS A 48 -11.03 6.80 4.58
CA LYS A 48 -9.81 7.52 4.99
C LYS A 48 -9.50 7.42 6.49
N MET A 49 -10.31 6.70 7.26
CA MET A 49 -10.23 6.68 8.73
C MET A 49 -8.88 6.17 9.23
N TRP A 50 -8.35 5.12 8.60
CA TRP A 50 -7.15 4.41 9.04
C TRP A 50 -5.84 4.96 8.47
N GLN A 51 -5.88 5.96 7.59
CA GLN A 51 -4.67 6.49 6.94
C GLN A 51 -3.66 7.04 7.95
N ARG A 52 -4.15 7.75 8.99
CA ARG A 52 -3.27 8.29 10.04
C ARG A 52 -2.59 7.19 10.85
N TYR A 53 -3.31 6.12 11.18
CA TYR A 53 -2.76 4.97 11.89
C TYR A 53 -1.74 4.21 11.03
N ALA A 54 -2.08 3.93 9.77
CA ALA A 54 -1.17 3.30 8.81
C ALA A 54 0.11 4.10 8.60
N ALA A 55 0.02 5.43 8.53
CA ALA A 55 1.20 6.30 8.45
C ALA A 55 2.04 6.26 9.73
N ALA A 56 1.39 6.35 10.90
CA ALA A 56 2.06 6.30 12.20
C ALA A 56 2.76 4.96 12.49
N THR A 57 2.30 3.86 11.88
CA THR A 57 2.92 2.53 11.98
C THR A 57 4.04 2.33 10.95
N ALA A 58 3.90 2.86 9.73
CA ALA A 58 4.93 2.76 8.70
C ALA A 58 6.17 3.63 9.00
N ALA A 59 5.97 4.84 9.54
CA ALA A 59 7.04 5.79 9.84
C ALA A 59 8.15 5.23 10.75
N PRO A 60 7.88 4.57 11.90
CA PRO A 60 8.92 3.98 12.72
C PRO A 60 9.64 2.81 12.04
N CYS A 61 8.95 2.01 11.21
CA CYS A 61 9.62 0.98 10.41
C CYS A 61 10.63 1.59 9.43
N MET A 62 10.26 2.70 8.78
CA MET A 62 11.18 3.46 7.93
C MET A 62 12.36 4.03 8.72
N LYS A 63 12.10 4.60 9.90
CA LYS A 63 13.17 5.10 10.77
C LYS A 63 14.15 3.99 11.15
N ALA A 64 13.64 2.85 11.61
CA ALA A 64 14.45 1.70 12.01
C ALA A 64 15.20 1.05 10.83
N PHE A 65 14.73 1.21 9.59
CA PHE A 65 15.44 0.76 8.40
C PHE A 65 16.64 1.66 8.04
N LEU A 66 16.62 2.94 8.43
CA LEU A 66 17.68 3.91 8.13
C LEU A 66 18.78 3.96 9.20
N GLU A 67 18.50 3.45 10.40
CA GLU A 67 19.46 3.30 11.51
C GLU A 67 20.24 1.98 11.38
#